data_AF-A0A7X8VFJ3-F1
#
_entry.id   AF-A0A7X8VFJ3-F1
#
_cell.length_a   1.000
_cell.length_b   1.000
_cell.length_c   1.000
_cell.angle_alpha   90.00
_cell.angle_beta   90.00
_cell.angle_gamma   90.00
#
_symmetry.space_group_name_H-M   'P 1'
#
loop_
_entity.id
_entity.type
_entity.pdbx_description
1 polymer ?
#
loop_
_entity_poly.entity_id
_entity_poly.type
_entity_poly.pdbx_seq_one_letter_code
_entity_poly.pdbx_strand_id
1 'polypeptide(L)'
;MAIREGKCPNCGSLIQVNDRVDASNFCLFCWAPVEAQQAFALAKDDSGHEYPNDTYDEPTDEERSSAMAGYRSGAGDLVRQAIRRDQAERRRTEQTRKLTPAEIVAAQTKPIYVPNLSKKMRLWIGGISLAIVVILCATLIPLTIVRNNHRGVLAAEIETIAGWKVDDDGSYLFEGQGNRSLIIVSPEKIVDEAEGQAIMARYLTAYRKSYGIPEDRPVALTLRILDSDGTRELKTGRDGGLTNDRITPPPLPTPTPTPPPTTDAG
;
A
#
# COMPACT_ATOMS: atom_id res chain seq x y z
N MET A 1 3.38 -51.20 -0.14
CA MET A 1 4.14 -50.36 0.79
C MET A 1 3.15 -49.57 1.60
N ALA A 2 2.60 -50.22 2.61
CA ALA A 2 1.67 -49.62 3.54
C ALA A 2 2.19 -49.87 4.95
N ILE A 3 2.53 -48.79 5.65
CA ILE A 3 2.65 -48.85 7.10
C ILE A 3 1.23 -49.03 7.62
N ARG A 4 1.00 -50.10 8.37
CA ARG A 4 -0.32 -50.46 8.88
C ARG A 4 -0.27 -50.68 10.37
N GLU A 5 -1.42 -50.51 11.01
CA GLU A 5 -1.58 -50.81 12.43
C GLU A 5 -1.56 -52.33 12.64
N GLY A 6 -0.73 -52.76 13.58
CA GLY A 6 -0.59 -54.15 14.02
C GLY A 6 -0.57 -54.20 15.55
N LYS A 7 -0.72 -55.39 16.13
CA LYS A 7 -0.66 -55.60 17.58
C LYS A 7 0.60 -56.39 17.94
N CYS A 8 1.32 -55.96 18.97
CA CYS A 8 2.54 -56.63 19.40
C CYS A 8 2.21 -58.02 19.99
N PRO A 9 2.82 -59.11 19.50
CA PRO A 9 2.57 -60.46 20.00
C PRO A 9 3.07 -60.68 21.44
N ASN A 10 4.01 -59.84 21.91
CA ASN A 10 4.59 -59.96 23.24
C ASN A 10 3.77 -59.25 24.33
N CYS A 11 3.40 -57.97 24.10
CA CYS A 11 2.78 -57.12 25.13
C CYS A 11 1.39 -56.58 24.76
N GLY A 12 0.87 -56.92 23.58
CA GLY A 12 -0.46 -56.51 23.13
C GLY A 12 -0.61 -55.03 22.77
N SER A 13 0.46 -54.24 22.77
CA SER A 13 0.40 -52.83 22.39
C SER A 13 0.12 -52.66 20.89
N LEU A 14 -0.67 -51.65 20.54
CA LEU A 14 -0.89 -51.25 19.15
C LEU A 14 0.37 -50.54 18.61
N ILE A 15 0.87 -51.00 17.47
CA ILE A 15 2.12 -50.51 16.87
C ILE A 15 1.96 -50.28 15.36
N GLN A 16 2.82 -49.44 14.80
CA GLN A 16 2.91 -49.24 13.36
C GLN A 16 3.95 -50.18 12.77
N VAL A 17 3.51 -51.04 11.85
CA VAL A 17 4.31 -52.11 11.27
C VAL A 17 4.48 -51.85 9.77
N ASN A 18 5.72 -51.96 9.30
CA ASN A 18 6.07 -51.82 7.88
C ASN A 18 5.95 -53.19 7.18
N ASP A 19 5.17 -53.24 6.09
CA ASP A 19 4.87 -54.45 5.32
C ASP A 19 5.98 -54.90 4.34
N ARG A 20 7.17 -54.32 4.45
CA ARG A 20 8.31 -54.65 3.59
C ARG A 20 9.04 -55.89 4.08
N VAL A 21 9.49 -56.71 3.12
CA VAL A 21 10.18 -58.00 3.37
C VAL A 21 11.52 -57.82 4.10
N ASP A 22 12.16 -56.66 3.96
CA ASP A 22 13.44 -56.29 4.56
C ASP A 22 13.30 -55.37 5.79
N ALA A 23 12.08 -55.10 6.27
CA ALA A 23 11.87 -54.22 7.40
C ALA A 23 11.96 -54.95 8.74
N SER A 24 12.90 -54.53 9.58
CA SER A 24 12.93 -54.89 11.00
C SER A 24 11.89 -54.07 11.75
N ASN A 25 10.85 -54.73 12.26
CA ASN A 25 9.82 -54.09 13.08
C ASN A 25 10.06 -54.43 14.54
N PHE A 26 9.99 -53.43 15.41
CA PHE A 26 10.13 -53.60 16.86
C PHE A 26 8.99 -52.88 17.59
N CYS A 27 8.56 -53.44 18.71
CA CYS A 27 7.61 -52.77 19.58
C CYS A 27 8.28 -51.62 20.33
N LEU A 28 7.74 -50.41 20.26
CA LEU A 28 8.28 -49.25 20.98
C LEU A 28 8.19 -49.39 22.51
N PHE A 29 7.31 -50.25 23.01
CA PHE A 29 7.00 -50.37 24.44
C PHE A 29 7.80 -51.45 25.16
N CYS A 30 8.02 -52.59 24.51
CA CYS A 30 8.71 -53.73 25.11
C CYS A 30 9.94 -54.19 24.33
N TRP A 31 10.28 -53.50 23.23
CA TRP A 31 11.42 -53.79 22.37
C TRP A 31 11.43 -55.18 21.70
N ALA A 32 10.35 -55.96 21.86
CA ALA A 32 10.21 -57.24 21.19
C ALA A 32 10.30 -57.08 19.67
N PRO A 33 11.06 -57.93 18.96
CA PRO A 33 11.00 -58.00 17.50
C PRO A 33 9.61 -58.49 17.09
N VAL A 34 9.05 -57.90 16.04
CA VAL A 34 7.69 -58.18 15.59
C VAL A 34 7.66 -58.60 14.14
N GLU A 35 7.07 -59.76 13.86
CA GLU A 35 6.80 -60.19 12.50
C GLU A 35 5.52 -59.52 11.97
N ALA A 36 5.58 -58.97 10.75
CA ALA A 36 4.50 -58.13 10.24
C ALA A 36 3.17 -58.87 10.07
N GLN A 37 3.20 -60.10 9.55
CA GLN A 37 1.99 -60.90 9.33
C GLN A 37 1.31 -61.30 10.65
N GLN A 38 2.10 -61.67 11.66
CA GLN A 38 1.61 -62.02 12.98
C GLN A 38 0.96 -60.81 13.66
N ALA A 39 1.58 -59.63 13.55
CA ALA A 39 1.03 -58.40 14.13
C ALA A 39 -0.29 -57.98 13.48
N PHE A 40 -0.44 -58.18 12.17
CA PHE A 40 -1.69 -57.89 11.47
C PHE A 40 -2.79 -58.91 11.77
N ALA A 41 -2.43 -60.17 12.01
CA ALA A 41 -3.39 -61.20 12.44
C ALA A 41 -3.95 -60.87 13.82
N LEU A 42 -3.08 -60.57 14.79
CA LEU A 42 -3.46 -60.19 16.16
C LEU A 42 -4.21 -58.86 16.23
N ALA A 43 -4.01 -57.95 15.27
CA ALA A 43 -4.80 -56.72 15.20
C ALA A 43 -6.25 -56.95 14.72
N LYS A 44 -6.52 -58.05 14.01
CA LYS A 44 -7.87 -58.39 13.55
C LYS A 44 -8.66 -59.18 14.58
N ASP A 45 -8.00 -60.13 15.23
CA ASP A 45 -8.57 -60.96 16.29
C ASP A 45 -7.44 -61.44 17.19
N ASP A 46 -7.52 -61.11 18.47
CA ASP A 46 -6.58 -61.55 19.50
C ASP A 46 -7.23 -62.48 20.54
N SER A 47 -8.46 -62.95 20.27
CA SER A 47 -9.18 -63.83 21.17
C SER A 47 -8.42 -65.16 21.34
N GLY A 48 -7.92 -65.40 22.55
CA GLY A 48 -7.16 -66.59 22.91
C GLY A 48 -5.64 -66.51 22.72
N HIS A 49 -5.09 -65.37 22.30
CA HIS A 49 -3.64 -65.16 22.30
C HIS A 49 -3.16 -64.76 23.70
N GLU A 50 -2.25 -65.54 24.29
CA GLU A 50 -1.61 -65.22 25.56
C GLU A 50 -0.37 -64.37 25.31
N TYR A 51 -0.29 -63.21 25.98
CA TYR A 51 0.81 -62.26 25.85
C TYR A 51 1.91 -62.59 26.86
N PRO A 52 3.08 -63.10 26.43
CA PRO A 52 4.12 -63.55 27.35
C PRO A 52 4.73 -62.42 28.17
N ASN A 53 4.70 -61.18 27.68
CA ASN A 53 5.30 -60.00 28.33
C ASN A 53 6.77 -60.19 28.70
N ASP A 54 7.51 -60.89 27.85
CA ASP A 54 8.95 -61.06 27.99
C ASP A 54 9.66 -59.71 27.90
N THR A 55 10.74 -59.57 28.66
CA THR A 55 11.59 -58.38 28.63
C THR A 55 12.65 -58.56 27.56
N TYR A 56 12.74 -57.61 26.64
CA TYR A 56 13.77 -57.58 25.60
C TYR A 56 14.70 -56.40 25.86
N ASP A 57 15.98 -56.62 25.57
CA ASP A 57 16.98 -55.56 25.58
C ASP A 57 16.67 -54.52 24.50
N GLU A 58 17.07 -53.27 24.75
CA GLU A 58 16.91 -52.21 23.77
C GLU A 58 17.74 -52.53 22.51
N PRO A 59 17.13 -52.49 21.31
CA PRO A 59 17.83 -52.80 20.07
C PRO A 59 18.92 -51.76 19.77
N THR A 60 19.87 -52.13 18.93
CA THR A 60 20.97 -51.22 18.55
C THR A 60 20.42 -49.96 17.85
N ASP A 61 21.20 -48.87 17.87
CA ASP A 61 20.78 -47.59 17.26
C ASP A 61 20.37 -47.72 15.78
N GLU A 62 21.03 -48.62 15.05
CA GLU A 62 20.72 -48.92 13.64
C GLU A 62 19.35 -49.60 13.51
N GLU A 63 19.07 -50.63 14.31
CA GLU A 63 17.80 -51.35 14.34
C GLU A 63 16.65 -50.46 14.83
N ARG A 64 16.89 -49.63 15.85
CA ARG A 64 15.94 -48.65 16.37
C ARG A 64 15.57 -47.60 15.32
N SER A 65 16.53 -47.15 14.52
CA SER A 65 16.29 -46.19 13.45
C SER A 65 15.42 -46.76 12.33
N SER A 66 15.59 -48.06 12.02
CA SER A 66 14.79 -48.79 11.04
C SER A 66 13.35 -49.04 11.54
N ALA A 67 13.18 -49.36 12.82
CA ALA A 67 11.87 -49.53 13.47
C ALA A 67 11.06 -48.23 13.51
N MET A 68 11.73 -47.09 13.76
CA MET A 68 11.15 -45.76 13.78
C MET A 68 10.75 -45.24 12.39
N ALA A 69 11.15 -45.92 11.29
CA ALA A 69 10.78 -45.51 9.94
C ALA A 69 9.26 -45.58 9.70
N GLY A 70 8.56 -46.52 10.36
CA GLY A 70 7.09 -46.60 10.33
C GLY A 70 6.44 -45.37 10.95
N TYR A 71 6.89 -45.00 12.15
CA TYR A 71 6.37 -43.87 12.94
C TYR A 71 6.74 -42.48 12.39
N ARG A 72 7.82 -42.37 11.60
CA ARG A 72 8.29 -41.10 11.02
C ARG A 72 7.47 -40.60 9.83
N SER A 73 6.61 -41.44 9.25
CA SER A 73 5.84 -41.11 8.04
C SER A 73 4.85 -39.93 8.23
N GLY A 74 4.46 -39.60 9.46
CA GLY A 74 3.64 -38.41 9.79
C GLY A 74 4.38 -37.25 10.47
N ALA A 75 5.62 -37.45 10.93
CA ALA A 75 6.38 -36.45 11.71
C ALA A 75 7.14 -35.43 10.84
N GLY A 76 7.38 -35.75 9.56
CA GLY A 76 8.12 -34.88 8.64
C GLY A 76 7.44 -33.53 8.41
N ASP A 77 6.11 -33.51 8.36
CA ASP A 77 5.34 -32.27 8.13
C ASP A 77 5.25 -31.38 9.37
N LEU A 78 5.15 -31.98 10.56
CA LEU A 78 5.15 -31.25 11.84
C LEU A 78 6.49 -30.58 12.11
N VAL A 79 7.61 -31.27 11.83
CA VAL A 79 8.96 -30.70 11.96
C VAL A 79 9.16 -29.58 10.93
N ARG A 80 8.74 -29.76 9.67
CA ARG A 80 8.80 -28.69 8.66
C ARG A 80 7.91 -27.49 9.02
N GLN A 81 6.76 -27.71 9.67
CA GLN A 81 5.87 -26.64 10.11
C GLN A 81 6.44 -25.88 11.31
N ALA A 82 7.09 -26.57 12.26
CA ALA A 82 7.79 -25.96 13.39
C ALA A 82 8.98 -25.09 12.92
N ILE A 83 9.80 -25.61 12.00
CA ILE A 83 10.93 -24.86 11.42
C ILE A 83 10.43 -23.60 10.68
N ARG A 84 9.33 -23.71 9.91
CA ARG A 84 8.73 -22.56 9.21
C ARG A 84 8.19 -21.50 10.17
N ARG A 85 7.62 -21.91 11.31
CA ARG A 85 7.14 -20.97 12.34
C ARG A 85 8.29 -20.25 13.04
N ASP A 86 9.34 -20.97 13.46
CA ASP A 86 10.53 -20.37 14.08
C ASP A 86 11.22 -19.37 13.13
N GLN A 87 11.35 -19.73 11.85
CA GLN A 87 11.91 -18.82 10.84
C GLN A 87 11.04 -17.58 10.59
N ALA A 88 9.71 -17.72 10.60
CA ALA A 88 8.79 -16.60 10.44
C ALA A 88 8.83 -15.64 11.66
N GLU A 89 9.00 -16.19 12.87
CA GLU A 89 9.07 -15.43 14.11
C GLU A 89 10.40 -14.67 14.25
N ARG A 90 11.52 -15.28 13.85
CA ARG A 90 12.82 -14.59 13.74
C ARG A 90 12.78 -13.42 12.77
N ARG A 91 12.19 -13.61 11.59
CA ARG A 91 12.04 -12.52 10.58
C ARG A 91 11.18 -11.37 11.08
N ARG A 92 10.10 -11.66 11.83
CA ARG A 92 9.25 -10.61 12.44
C ARG A 92 9.99 -9.83 13.52
N THR A 93 10.78 -10.52 14.34
CA THR A 93 11.59 -9.90 15.40
C THR A 93 12.71 -9.02 14.80
N GLU A 94 13.33 -9.44 13.70
CA GLU A 94 14.31 -8.62 12.97
C GLU A 94 13.67 -7.38 12.32
N GLN A 95 12.46 -7.50 11.75
CA GLN A 95 11.75 -6.37 11.13
C GLN A 95 11.20 -5.36 12.14
N THR A 96 10.98 -5.74 13.40
CA THR A 96 10.42 -4.86 14.44
C THR A 96 11.45 -4.38 15.46
N ARG A 97 12.71 -4.85 15.38
CA ARG A 97 13.80 -4.31 16.20
C ARG A 97 14.08 -2.86 15.78
N LYS A 98 13.54 -1.92 16.54
CA LYS A 98 13.95 -0.51 16.48
C LYS A 98 15.44 -0.47 16.81
N LEU A 99 16.25 0.00 15.86
CA LEU A 99 17.69 0.14 16.05
C LEU A 99 17.94 1.06 17.25
N THR A 100 18.91 0.68 18.07
CA THR A 100 19.37 1.55 19.14
C THR A 100 20.05 2.80 18.55
N PRO A 101 20.08 3.94 19.25
CA PRO A 101 20.72 5.17 18.74
C PRO A 101 22.16 4.96 18.25
N ALA A 102 22.93 4.07 18.88
CA ALA A 102 24.28 3.72 18.47
C ALA A 102 24.32 2.96 17.13
N GLU A 103 23.37 2.06 16.89
CA GLU A 103 23.26 1.31 15.64
C GLU A 103 22.77 2.19 14.48
N ILE A 104 21.95 3.22 14.77
CA ILE A 104 21.52 4.23 13.78
C ILE A 104 22.73 5.05 13.31
N VAL A 105 23.59 5.50 14.22
CA VAL A 105 24.81 6.25 13.89
C VAL A 105 25.80 5.35 13.12
N ALA A 106 25.91 4.08 13.49
CA ALA A 106 26.72 3.09 12.77
C ALA A 106 26.18 2.77 11.35
N ALA A 107 24.86 2.82 11.16
CA ALA A 107 24.25 2.64 9.84
C ALA A 107 24.44 3.87 8.93
N GLN A 108 24.44 5.08 9.50
CA GLN A 108 24.67 6.33 8.77
C GLN A 108 26.13 6.55 8.37
N THR A 109 27.08 5.91 9.06
CA THR A 109 28.52 5.98 8.77
C THR A 109 29.02 4.91 7.80
N LYS A 110 28.13 4.05 7.28
CA LYS A 110 28.52 3.14 6.20
C LYS A 110 28.89 3.95 4.95
N PRO A 111 30.09 3.74 4.37
CA PRO A 111 30.47 4.43 3.14
C PRO A 111 29.45 4.06 2.07
N ILE A 112 28.85 5.07 1.44
CA ILE A 112 27.92 4.90 0.33
C ILE A 112 28.70 4.18 -0.78
N TYR A 113 28.41 2.90 -0.98
CA TYR A 113 29.02 2.13 -2.04
C TYR A 113 28.51 2.67 -3.37
N VAL A 114 29.37 3.39 -4.09
CA VAL A 114 29.08 3.84 -5.45
C VAL A 114 29.45 2.68 -6.38
N PRO A 115 28.47 1.93 -6.93
CA PRO A 115 28.78 0.82 -7.80
C PRO A 115 29.58 1.32 -9.00
N ASN A 116 30.67 0.63 -9.34
CA ASN A 116 31.49 0.95 -10.50
C ASN A 116 30.71 0.57 -11.78
N LEU A 117 29.87 1.50 -12.27
CA LEU A 117 29.10 1.29 -13.48
C LEU A 117 30.03 1.22 -14.70
N SER A 118 29.91 0.16 -15.50
CA SER A 118 30.58 0.01 -16.80
C SER A 118 30.25 1.20 -17.72
N LYS A 119 31.23 1.64 -18.54
CA LYS A 119 31.05 2.74 -19.51
C LYS A 119 29.83 2.53 -20.42
N LYS A 120 29.55 1.28 -20.81
CA LYS A 120 28.37 0.91 -21.61
C LYS A 120 27.06 1.13 -20.85
N MET A 121 27.04 0.78 -19.55
CA MET A 121 25.85 0.95 -18.70
C MET A 121 25.58 2.43 -18.40
N ARG A 122 26.64 3.25 -18.23
CA ARG A 122 26.50 4.71 -18.07
C ARG A 122 25.88 5.36 -19.31
N LEU A 123 26.34 4.96 -20.50
CA LEU A 123 25.76 5.43 -21.78
C LEU A 123 24.31 5.01 -21.94
N TRP A 124 23.97 3.77 -21.58
CA TRP A 124 22.61 3.26 -21.64
C TRP A 124 21.66 4.01 -20.69
N ILE A 125 22.08 4.20 -19.44
CA ILE A 125 21.31 4.96 -18.45
C ILE A 125 21.14 6.41 -18.91
N GLY A 126 22.21 7.06 -19.37
CA GLY A 126 22.13 8.42 -19.91
C GLY A 126 21.18 8.53 -21.12
N GLY A 127 21.22 7.54 -22.01
CA GLY A 127 20.32 7.46 -23.16
C GLY A 127 18.85 7.30 -22.75
N ILE A 128 18.54 6.40 -21.82
CA ILE A 128 17.17 6.25 -21.29
C ILE A 128 16.72 7.55 -20.61
N SER A 129 17.56 8.13 -19.74
CA SER A 129 17.23 9.36 -19.04
C SER A 129 16.92 10.50 -20.02
N LEU A 130 17.74 10.64 -21.07
CA LEU A 130 17.51 11.65 -22.12
C LEU A 130 16.22 11.36 -22.89
N ALA A 131 15.94 10.11 -23.26
CA ALA A 131 14.71 9.73 -23.94
C ALA A 131 13.46 10.07 -23.10
N ILE A 132 13.49 9.81 -21.79
CA ILE A 132 12.41 10.18 -20.87
C ILE A 132 12.20 11.70 -20.88
N VAL A 133 13.27 12.48 -20.77
CA VAL A 133 13.18 13.96 -20.80
C VAL A 133 12.57 14.45 -22.10
N VAL A 134 12.99 13.90 -23.25
CA VAL A 134 12.44 14.28 -24.56
C VAL A 134 10.96 13.96 -24.67
N ILE A 135 10.52 12.78 -24.20
CA ILE A 135 9.09 12.39 -24.19
C ILE A 135 8.27 13.31 -23.29
N LEU A 136 8.79 13.68 -22.11
CA LEU A 136 8.13 14.62 -21.21
C LEU A 136 8.01 16.01 -21.84
N CYS A 137 9.07 16.53 -22.47
CA CYS A 137 9.01 17.81 -23.18
C CYS A 137 8.00 17.77 -24.34
N ALA A 138 8.01 16.70 -25.14
CA ALA A 138 7.11 16.53 -26.27
C ALA A 138 5.62 16.45 -25.86
N THR A 139 5.31 16.04 -24.63
CA THR A 139 3.93 15.94 -24.13
C THR A 139 3.50 17.17 -23.32
N LEU A 140 4.35 17.67 -22.41
CA LEU A 140 4.00 18.76 -21.50
C LEU A 140 4.01 20.14 -22.17
N ILE A 141 4.91 20.39 -23.13
CA ILE A 141 5.02 21.69 -23.81
C ILE A 141 3.75 21.99 -24.63
N PRO A 142 3.26 21.09 -25.50
CA PRO A 142 2.03 21.36 -26.26
C PRO A 142 0.82 21.57 -25.35
N LEU A 143 0.70 20.76 -24.29
CA LEU A 143 -0.37 20.93 -23.29
C LEU A 143 -0.32 22.31 -22.64
N THR A 144 0.89 22.80 -22.32
CA THR A 144 1.09 24.12 -21.72
C THR A 144 0.75 25.25 -22.70
N ILE A 145 1.14 25.12 -23.97
CA ILE A 145 0.82 26.12 -25.01
C ILE A 145 -0.69 26.21 -25.21
N VAL A 146 -1.38 25.08 -25.40
CA VAL A 146 -2.84 25.03 -25.58
C VAL A 146 -3.54 25.64 -24.37
N ARG A 147 -3.12 25.25 -23.15
CA ARG A 147 -3.65 25.82 -21.90
C ARG A 147 -3.47 27.35 -21.84
N ASN A 148 -2.29 27.84 -22.20
CA ASN A 148 -1.99 29.28 -22.13
C ASN A 148 -2.77 30.06 -23.21
N ASN A 149 -2.98 29.49 -24.39
CA ASN A 149 -3.82 30.09 -25.43
C ASN A 149 -5.26 30.25 -24.96
N HIS A 150 -5.86 29.18 -24.42
CA HIS A 150 -7.21 29.26 -23.86
C HIS A 150 -7.29 30.26 -22.70
N ARG A 151 -6.25 30.33 -21.86
CA ARG A 151 -6.16 31.33 -20.79
C ARG A 151 -6.14 32.75 -21.35
N GLY A 152 -5.38 33.01 -22.41
CA GLY A 152 -5.34 34.31 -23.07
C GLY A 152 -6.70 34.73 -23.62
N VAL A 153 -7.45 33.79 -24.22
CA VAL A 153 -8.83 34.04 -24.68
C VAL A 153 -9.75 34.37 -23.51
N LEU A 154 -9.69 33.60 -22.42
CA LEU A 154 -10.51 33.85 -21.23
C LEU A 154 -10.16 35.16 -20.52
N ALA A 155 -8.88 35.52 -20.49
CA ALA A 155 -8.40 36.79 -19.96
C ALA A 155 -8.90 37.97 -20.80
N ALA A 156 -8.93 37.84 -22.14
CA ALA A 156 -9.50 38.87 -23.01
C ALA A 156 -11.01 39.07 -22.81
N GLU A 157 -11.73 38.05 -22.32
CA GLU A 157 -13.17 38.12 -22.02
C GLU A 157 -13.44 38.42 -20.53
N ILE A 158 -12.42 38.74 -19.71
CA ILE A 158 -12.58 38.84 -18.25
C ILE A 158 -13.56 39.93 -17.82
N GLU A 159 -13.55 41.09 -18.47
CA GLU A 159 -14.50 42.18 -18.17
C GLU A 159 -15.94 41.77 -18.51
N THR A 160 -16.12 40.94 -19.54
CA THR A 160 -17.43 40.39 -19.90
C THR A 160 -17.88 39.34 -18.88
N ILE A 161 -16.96 38.48 -18.43
CA ILE A 161 -17.24 37.46 -17.41
C ILE A 161 -17.64 38.14 -16.09
N ALA A 162 -16.81 39.07 -15.63
CA ALA A 162 -16.99 39.85 -14.43
C ALA A 162 -18.28 40.68 -14.52
N GLY A 163 -18.47 41.44 -15.60
CA GLY A 163 -19.52 42.46 -15.71
C GLY A 163 -19.11 43.81 -15.12
N TRP A 164 -17.84 43.96 -14.75
CA TRP A 164 -17.21 45.21 -14.34
C TRP A 164 -15.81 45.31 -14.95
N LYS A 165 -15.22 46.50 -14.86
CA LYS A 165 -13.85 46.73 -15.30
C LYS A 165 -12.87 46.08 -14.31
N VAL A 166 -12.04 45.18 -14.79
CA VAL A 166 -11.07 44.43 -13.98
C VAL A 166 -9.68 45.01 -14.25
N ASP A 167 -9.00 45.50 -13.22
CA ASP A 167 -7.62 45.96 -13.37
C ASP A 167 -6.68 44.76 -13.63
N ASP A 168 -5.83 44.86 -14.64
CA ASP A 168 -5.07 43.73 -15.21
C ASP A 168 -4.04 43.10 -14.25
N ASP A 169 -3.73 43.73 -13.13
CA ASP A 169 -2.71 43.27 -12.18
C ASP A 169 -3.34 42.68 -10.90
N GLY A 170 -3.37 41.34 -10.80
CA GLY A 170 -3.70 40.61 -9.57
C GLY A 170 -5.19 40.50 -9.22
N SER A 171 -6.08 41.16 -9.98
CA SER A 171 -7.53 41.14 -9.76
C SER A 171 -8.20 39.84 -10.21
N TYR A 172 -7.51 38.99 -10.97
CA TYR A 172 -8.04 37.69 -11.37
C TYR A 172 -6.94 36.64 -11.56
N LEU A 173 -7.32 35.36 -11.44
CA LEU A 173 -6.44 34.22 -11.65
C LEU A 173 -7.22 33.02 -12.19
N PHE A 174 -6.75 32.45 -13.29
CA PHE A 174 -7.20 31.15 -13.79
C PHE A 174 -6.30 30.02 -13.26
N GLU A 175 -6.87 29.02 -12.61
CA GLU A 175 -6.15 27.90 -12.01
C GLU A 175 -6.45 26.54 -12.68
N GLY A 176 -5.49 25.63 -12.52
CA GLY A 176 -5.56 24.26 -13.02
C GLY A 176 -5.10 24.07 -14.47
N GLN A 177 -4.84 22.82 -14.85
CA GLN A 177 -4.37 22.46 -16.20
C GLN A 177 -5.41 22.77 -17.30
N GLY A 178 -6.68 22.81 -16.94
CA GLY A 178 -7.77 23.15 -17.85
C GLY A 178 -8.36 24.54 -17.64
N ASN A 179 -7.74 25.44 -16.87
CA ASN A 179 -8.32 26.74 -16.51
C ASN A 179 -9.77 26.63 -16.01
N ARG A 180 -10.06 25.65 -15.14
CA ARG A 180 -11.43 25.35 -14.66
C ARG A 180 -11.84 26.13 -13.42
N SER A 181 -10.86 26.73 -12.75
CA SER A 181 -11.07 27.57 -11.57
C SER A 181 -10.74 29.00 -11.95
N LEU A 182 -11.69 29.91 -11.69
CA LEU A 182 -11.50 31.35 -11.82
C LEU A 182 -11.59 31.96 -10.43
N ILE A 183 -10.55 32.68 -10.05
CA ILE A 183 -10.54 33.55 -8.88
C ILE A 183 -10.63 34.98 -9.40
N ILE A 184 -11.54 35.78 -8.87
CA ILE A 184 -11.69 37.19 -9.24
C ILE A 184 -11.92 38.04 -7.99
N VAL A 185 -11.34 39.23 -7.97
CA VAL A 185 -11.51 40.23 -6.91
C VAL A 185 -12.58 41.21 -7.38
N SER A 186 -13.65 41.31 -6.59
CA SER A 186 -14.72 42.28 -6.81
C SER A 186 -14.38 43.59 -6.07
N PRO A 187 -14.52 44.76 -6.72
CA PRO A 187 -14.32 46.05 -6.06
C PRO A 187 -15.45 46.37 -5.06
N GLU A 188 -16.63 45.82 -5.30
CA GLU A 188 -17.81 46.02 -4.46
C GLU A 188 -18.23 44.70 -3.80
N LYS A 189 -18.91 44.83 -2.66
CA LYS A 189 -19.50 43.68 -1.98
C LYS A 189 -20.58 43.07 -2.86
N ILE A 190 -20.38 41.83 -3.29
CA ILE A 190 -21.45 41.06 -3.93
C ILE A 190 -22.37 40.60 -2.80
N VAL A 191 -23.59 41.12 -2.75
CA VAL A 191 -24.57 40.78 -1.70
C VAL A 191 -25.48 39.65 -2.17
N ASP A 192 -25.84 39.67 -3.45
CA ASP A 192 -26.84 38.79 -4.05
C ASP A 192 -26.22 37.49 -4.61
N GLU A 193 -26.84 36.35 -4.31
CA GLU A 193 -26.48 35.05 -4.88
C GLU A 193 -26.70 35.05 -6.41
N ALA A 194 -27.74 35.74 -6.89
CA ALA A 194 -28.06 35.81 -8.32
C ALA A 194 -26.94 36.46 -9.14
N GLU A 195 -26.23 37.43 -8.55
CA GLU A 195 -25.10 38.10 -9.19
C GLU A 195 -23.90 37.15 -9.34
N GLY A 196 -23.58 36.38 -8.29
CA GLY A 196 -22.57 35.32 -8.34
C GLY A 196 -22.89 34.24 -9.38
N GLN A 197 -24.17 33.84 -9.47
CA GLN A 197 -24.64 32.87 -10.47
C GLN A 197 -24.55 33.43 -11.89
N ALA A 198 -24.85 34.71 -12.10
CA ALA A 198 -24.70 35.37 -13.40
C ALA A 198 -23.23 35.39 -13.87
N ILE A 199 -22.29 35.70 -12.98
CA ILE A 199 -20.85 35.65 -13.27
C ILE A 199 -20.42 34.22 -13.62
N MET A 200 -20.89 33.22 -12.86
CA MET A 200 -20.64 31.81 -13.16
C MET A 200 -21.18 31.41 -14.54
N ALA A 201 -22.39 31.84 -14.90
CA ALA A 201 -22.99 31.54 -16.20
C ALA A 201 -22.19 32.18 -17.37
N ARG A 202 -21.73 33.43 -17.20
CA ARG A 202 -20.85 34.10 -18.18
C ARG A 202 -19.50 33.38 -18.29
N TYR A 203 -18.93 32.97 -17.16
CA TYR A 203 -17.69 32.18 -17.15
C TYR A 203 -17.85 30.83 -17.87
N LEU A 204 -18.94 30.10 -17.60
CA LEU A 204 -19.24 28.83 -18.29
C LEU A 204 -19.37 29.02 -19.80
N THR A 205 -20.00 30.11 -20.23
CA THR A 205 -20.16 30.44 -21.66
C THR A 205 -18.82 30.74 -22.33
N ALA A 206 -18.01 31.62 -21.72
CA ALA A 206 -16.66 31.94 -22.20
C ALA A 206 -15.76 30.70 -22.24
N TYR A 207 -15.83 29.85 -21.21
CA TYR A 207 -15.11 28.58 -21.14
C TYR A 207 -15.50 27.63 -22.27
N ARG A 208 -16.80 27.42 -22.49
CA ARG A 208 -17.30 26.56 -23.57
C ARG A 208 -16.85 27.03 -24.94
N LYS A 209 -16.94 28.34 -25.19
CA LYS A 209 -16.48 28.96 -26.43
C LYS A 209 -14.98 28.77 -26.63
N SER A 210 -14.17 29.02 -25.61
CA SER A 210 -12.71 28.89 -25.67
C SER A 210 -12.30 27.43 -25.96
N TYR A 211 -12.92 26.46 -25.30
CA TYR A 211 -12.57 25.04 -25.41
C TYR A 211 -13.35 24.27 -26.49
N GLY A 212 -14.24 24.93 -27.26
CA GLY A 212 -15.08 24.29 -28.27
C GLY A 212 -16.01 23.21 -27.68
N ILE A 213 -16.51 23.42 -26.46
CA ILE A 213 -17.36 22.45 -25.76
C ILE A 213 -18.84 22.75 -26.05
N PRO A 214 -19.62 21.77 -26.54
CA PRO A 214 -21.07 21.89 -26.73
C PRO A 214 -21.84 22.25 -25.45
N GLU A 215 -22.99 22.92 -25.59
CA GLU A 215 -23.82 23.38 -24.45
C GLU A 215 -24.46 22.24 -23.65
N ASP A 216 -24.72 21.10 -24.30
CA ASP A 216 -25.30 19.91 -23.71
C ASP A 216 -24.28 19.11 -22.88
N ARG A 217 -22.97 19.37 -23.05
CA ARG A 217 -21.94 18.69 -22.28
C ARG A 217 -21.80 19.34 -20.89
N PRO A 218 -21.89 18.56 -19.80
CA PRO A 218 -21.64 19.08 -18.46
C PRO A 218 -20.17 19.45 -18.29
N VAL A 219 -19.93 20.60 -17.67
CA VAL A 219 -18.59 21.11 -17.36
C VAL A 219 -18.55 21.50 -15.90
N ALA A 220 -17.62 20.89 -15.16
CA ALA A 220 -17.34 21.25 -13.78
C ALA A 220 -16.35 22.42 -13.74
N LEU A 221 -16.80 23.56 -13.23
CA LEU A 221 -16.06 24.80 -13.05
C LEU A 221 -16.17 25.24 -11.59
N THR A 222 -15.20 26.04 -11.17
CA THR A 222 -15.18 26.69 -9.86
C THR A 222 -14.96 28.18 -10.06
N LEU A 223 -15.78 28.99 -9.39
CA LEU A 223 -15.66 30.44 -9.36
C LEU A 223 -15.43 30.84 -7.90
N ARG A 224 -14.40 31.63 -7.63
CA ARG A 224 -14.13 32.22 -6.34
C ARG A 224 -14.12 33.72 -6.49
N ILE A 225 -15.04 34.38 -5.81
CA ILE A 225 -15.15 35.84 -5.80
C ILE A 225 -14.63 36.30 -4.45
N LEU A 226 -13.58 37.12 -4.45
CA LEU A 226 -13.06 37.79 -3.27
C LEU A 226 -13.66 39.18 -3.22
N ASP A 227 -14.38 39.49 -2.16
CA ASP A 227 -14.95 40.80 -1.90
C ASP A 227 -14.51 41.31 -0.51
N SER A 228 -15.01 42.47 -0.09
CA SER A 228 -14.71 43.06 1.22
C SER A 228 -15.15 42.20 2.42
N ASP A 229 -16.10 41.29 2.21
CA ASP A 229 -16.79 40.52 3.24
C ASP A 229 -16.32 39.06 3.29
N GLY A 230 -15.49 38.65 2.34
CA GLY A 230 -14.82 37.37 2.35
C GLY A 230 -14.64 36.77 0.95
N THR A 231 -14.66 35.44 0.91
CA THR A 231 -14.59 34.67 -0.34
C THR A 231 -15.89 33.92 -0.53
N ARG A 232 -16.55 34.16 -1.67
CA ARG A 232 -17.69 33.38 -2.15
C ARG A 232 -17.19 32.34 -3.14
N GLU A 233 -17.55 31.08 -2.96
CA GLU A 233 -17.16 29.99 -3.86
C GLU A 233 -18.40 29.32 -4.46
N LEU A 234 -18.52 29.39 -5.79
CA LEU A 234 -19.56 28.73 -6.57
C LEU A 234 -18.95 27.59 -7.39
N LYS A 235 -19.66 26.45 -7.47
CA LYS A 235 -19.21 25.27 -8.23
C LYS A 235 -20.30 24.70 -9.11
N THR A 236 -19.97 24.39 -10.36
CA THR A 236 -20.84 23.57 -11.22
C THR A 236 -20.49 22.09 -11.10
N GLY A 237 -21.51 21.26 -10.91
CA GLY A 237 -21.40 19.80 -10.80
C GLY A 237 -21.22 19.11 -12.15
N ARG A 238 -21.04 17.78 -12.11
CA ARG A 238 -20.97 16.94 -13.32
C ARG A 238 -22.32 16.77 -14.03
N ASP A 239 -23.39 17.22 -13.42
CA ASP A 239 -24.76 17.34 -13.93
C ASP A 239 -25.05 18.74 -14.51
N GLY A 240 -24.10 19.68 -14.41
CA GLY A 240 -24.28 21.07 -14.85
C GLY A 240 -25.02 21.96 -13.85
N GLY A 241 -25.49 21.40 -12.73
CA GLY A 241 -26.14 22.17 -11.66
C GLY A 241 -25.13 22.88 -10.75
N LEU A 242 -25.56 23.93 -10.06
CA LEU A 242 -24.79 24.54 -8.96
C LEU A 242 -24.79 23.59 -7.76
N THR A 243 -23.61 23.24 -7.24
CA THR A 243 -23.44 22.19 -6.23
C THR A 243 -22.95 22.67 -4.88
N ASN A 244 -22.43 23.90 -4.78
CA ASN A 244 -22.06 24.55 -3.51
C ASN A 244 -21.99 26.06 -3.73
N ASP A 245 -22.64 26.82 -2.86
CA ASP A 245 -22.36 28.24 -2.59
C ASP A 245 -21.87 28.34 -1.13
N ARG A 246 -20.61 28.74 -0.94
CA ARG A 246 -20.02 28.89 0.39
C ARG A 246 -19.39 30.27 0.52
N ILE A 247 -19.80 30.99 1.57
CA ILE A 247 -19.18 32.24 2.00
C ILE A 247 -18.18 31.92 3.12
N THR A 248 -16.92 32.28 2.91
CA THR A 248 -15.86 32.21 3.94
C THR A 248 -15.50 33.64 4.34
N PRO A 249 -15.76 34.07 5.59
CA PRO A 249 -15.41 35.42 6.04
C PRO A 249 -13.89 35.64 6.04
N PRO A 250 -13.40 36.89 5.95
CA PRO A 250 -11.98 37.19 5.99
C PRO A 250 -11.37 36.71 7.32
N PRO A 251 -10.09 36.30 7.32
CA PRO A 251 -9.40 35.94 8.55
C PRO A 251 -9.41 37.16 9.50
N LEU A 252 -9.72 36.93 10.79
CA LEU A 252 -9.63 37.98 11.80
C LEU A 252 -8.22 38.61 11.77
N PRO A 253 -8.09 39.94 11.91
CA PRO A 253 -6.78 40.57 12.04
C PRO A 253 -6.05 39.91 13.21
N THR A 254 -4.84 39.40 12.95
CA THR A 254 -3.99 38.88 14.02
C THR A 254 -3.68 40.04 14.96
N PRO A 255 -3.97 39.94 16.27
CA PRO A 255 -3.66 41.01 17.20
C PRO A 255 -2.17 41.32 17.10
N THR A 256 -1.83 42.58 16.78
CA THR A 256 -0.45 43.03 16.80
C THR A 256 0.07 42.84 18.22
N PRO A 257 1.17 42.10 18.44
CA PRO A 257 1.70 41.91 19.77
C PRO A 257 2.07 43.28 20.35
N THR A 258 1.44 43.65 21.47
CA THR A 258 1.80 44.82 22.25
C THR A 258 3.29 44.70 22.60
N PRO A 259 4.14 45.68 22.25
CA PRO A 259 5.55 45.61 22.61
C PRO A 259 5.68 45.52 24.14
N PRO A 260 6.59 44.67 24.67
CA PRO A 260 6.80 44.57 26.10
C PRO A 260 7.25 45.93 26.66
N PRO A 261 6.82 46.29 27.89
CA PRO A 261 7.24 47.54 28.50
C PRO A 261 8.76 47.55 28.63
N THR A 262 9.39 48.56 28.03
CA THR A 262 10.82 48.85 28.14
C THR A 262 11.17 48.96 29.61
N THR A 263 11.93 48.00 30.13
CA THR A 263 12.46 48.08 31.48
C THR A 263 13.69 48.97 31.41
N ASP A 264 13.54 50.24 31.76
CA ASP A 264 14.67 51.13 32.01
C ASP A 264 15.46 50.57 33.21
N ALA A 265 16.60 49.97 32.92
CA ALA A 265 17.58 49.60 33.93
C ALA A 265 18.37 50.87 34.31
N GLY A 266 17.97 51.49 35.42
CA GLY A 266 18.79 52.44 36.18
C GLY A 266 19.69 51.75 37.19
#